data_AF-A0A6P0NFY0-F1
#
_entry.id   AF-A0A6P0NFY0-F1
#
_cell.length_a   1.000
_cell.length_b   1.000
_cell.length_c   1.000
_cell.angle_alpha   90.00
_cell.angle_beta   90.00
_cell.angle_gamma   90.00
#
_symmetry.space_group_name_H-M   'P 1'
#
loop_
_entity.id
_entity.type
_entity.pdbx_description
1 polymer ?
#
loop_
_entity_poly.entity_id
_entity_poly.type
_entity_poly.pdbx_seq_one_letter_code
_entity_poly.pdbx_strand_id
1 'polypeptide(L)'
;DTRTPMPEEQFKEGFIKGDAHHAGALVPAQRMGPDGQIIQTYAAHNEPGSYHDGMYGDDGFVTLAQRLVFPSFLTREQARGYTDSIMCWMGFLNPFAKFPKDYNGGDPTKVVDIPSLRTFLRNGLLAALGDRDAIAFLNDPLNMTYCAEYMYITLNSVLFPFNRIGLMDVLGDEAQVARILKIQTQHNRRQPTILTQAGDEDFEAALDRTPSNPQFDAFNIALPVVPETLPSLAQLMTDHGHAPEPDSLPFPCFTISQVLRRSFRVLLPRHKTQHPQEMAAAQARMFQYVGVALSQQLGLDAGPEAQAQDQTQLRQKQQMIQQFMDVVSQVLSQTFESDDAFDAAIDQIMEQADAMLVGAGDRTSFVPPRIYADLGQSDDDTNMPQCWGFKLETVGATISQRAV
;
A
#
# COMPACT_ATOMS: atom_id res chain seq x y z
N ASP A 1 -16.30 23.57 -9.03
CA ASP A 1 -16.31 24.99 -8.63
C ASP A 1 -15.48 25.12 -7.37
N THR A 2 -14.27 25.69 -7.43
CA THR A 2 -13.36 25.78 -6.26
C THR A 2 -13.77 26.89 -5.27
N ARG A 3 -14.91 27.55 -5.48
CA ARG A 3 -15.40 28.66 -4.63
C ARG A 3 -16.22 28.17 -3.44
N THR A 4 -16.65 26.90 -3.45
CA THR A 4 -17.32 26.25 -2.32
C THR A 4 -16.38 25.19 -1.76
N PRO A 5 -16.09 25.19 -0.44
CA PRO A 5 -15.35 24.11 0.18
C PRO A 5 -16.04 22.79 -0.14
N MET A 6 -15.28 21.80 -0.64
CA MET A 6 -15.82 20.45 -0.70
C MET A 6 -16.13 19.99 0.73
N PRO A 7 -17.20 19.20 0.94
CA PRO A 7 -17.38 18.48 2.19
C PRO A 7 -16.07 17.79 2.58
N GLU A 8 -15.73 17.89 3.85
CA GLU A 8 -14.44 17.47 4.39
C GLU A 8 -14.07 16.01 4.02
N GLU A 9 -15.05 15.11 4.01
CA GLU A 9 -14.92 13.72 3.54
C GLU A 9 -14.54 13.61 2.05
N GLN A 10 -15.15 14.42 1.18
CA GLN A 10 -14.84 14.45 -0.26
C GLN A 10 -13.45 15.05 -0.54
N PHE A 11 -12.99 15.96 0.32
CA PHE A 11 -11.64 16.49 0.19
C PHE A 11 -10.58 15.43 0.51
N LYS A 12 -10.78 14.58 1.52
CA LYS A 12 -9.87 13.45 1.82
C LYS A 12 -9.79 12.46 0.67
N GLU A 13 -10.95 12.03 0.16
CA GLU A 13 -11.03 11.07 -0.95
C GLU A 13 -10.36 11.64 -2.22
N GLY A 14 -10.70 12.87 -2.60
CA GLY A 14 -10.14 13.50 -3.80
C GLY A 14 -8.68 13.91 -3.66
N PHE A 15 -8.24 14.32 -2.46
CA PHE A 15 -6.92 14.91 -2.28
C PHE A 15 -5.86 13.90 -1.87
N ILE A 16 -6.07 13.15 -0.79
CA ILE A 16 -5.04 12.22 -0.28
C ILE A 16 -5.06 10.91 -1.06
N LYS A 17 -6.26 10.42 -1.40
CA LYS A 17 -6.40 9.19 -2.17
C LYS A 17 -6.41 9.42 -3.67
N GLY A 18 -6.66 10.66 -4.12
CA GLY A 18 -6.71 10.98 -5.55
C GLY A 18 -7.83 10.23 -6.28
N ASP A 19 -8.95 9.97 -5.60
CA ASP A 19 -10.05 9.10 -6.04
C ASP A 19 -9.62 7.65 -6.37
N ALA A 20 -8.41 7.23 -5.98
CA ALA A 20 -8.00 5.84 -6.03
C ALA A 20 -8.51 5.15 -4.75
N HIS A 21 -9.46 4.24 -4.92
CA HIS A 21 -10.09 3.58 -3.77
C HIS A 21 -9.54 2.18 -3.51
N HIS A 22 -9.02 1.48 -4.53
CA HIS A 22 -8.56 0.10 -4.42
C HIS A 22 -7.29 -0.21 -5.22
N ALA A 23 -6.51 -1.16 -4.69
CA ALA A 23 -5.38 -1.79 -5.36
C ALA A 23 -5.50 -3.31 -5.19
N GLY A 24 -5.07 -4.09 -6.17
CA GLY A 24 -5.08 -5.55 -6.03
C GLY A 24 -4.23 -6.26 -7.07
N ALA A 25 -3.99 -7.55 -6.80
CA ALA A 25 -3.20 -8.41 -7.68
C ALA A 25 -4.11 -9.36 -8.48
N LEU A 26 -3.95 -9.38 -9.81
CA LEU A 26 -4.46 -10.43 -10.66
C LEU A 26 -3.38 -11.49 -10.84
N VAL A 27 -3.69 -12.73 -10.44
CA VAL A 27 -2.75 -13.86 -10.49
C VAL A 27 -3.28 -14.99 -11.36
N PRO A 28 -2.41 -15.79 -12.01
CA PRO A 28 -2.83 -17.00 -12.69
C PRO A 28 -3.56 -17.94 -11.74
N ALA A 29 -4.71 -18.45 -12.16
CA ALA A 29 -5.55 -19.32 -11.37
C ALA A 29 -6.23 -20.37 -12.23
N GLN A 30 -6.85 -21.34 -11.58
CA GLN A 30 -7.64 -22.37 -12.24
C GLN A 30 -9.02 -22.42 -11.62
N ARG A 31 -10.06 -22.63 -12.43
CA ARG A 31 -11.41 -22.90 -11.91
C ARG A 31 -12.00 -24.13 -12.57
N MET A 32 -12.93 -24.77 -11.87
CA MET A 32 -13.69 -25.88 -12.43
C MET A 32 -14.79 -25.34 -13.33
N GLY A 33 -14.82 -25.80 -14.58
CA GLY A 33 -15.91 -25.50 -15.52
C GLY A 33 -17.19 -26.26 -15.17
N PRO A 34 -18.35 -25.87 -15.74
CA PRO A 34 -19.63 -26.53 -15.51
C PRO A 34 -19.64 -28.02 -15.90
N ASP A 35 -18.76 -28.42 -16.80
CA ASP A 35 -18.56 -29.77 -17.33
C ASP A 35 -17.41 -30.52 -16.63
N GLY A 36 -16.85 -29.97 -15.55
CA GLY A 36 -15.74 -30.59 -14.81
C GLY A 36 -14.37 -30.43 -15.45
N GLN A 37 -14.22 -29.62 -16.49
CA GLN A 37 -12.92 -29.31 -17.07
C GLN A 37 -12.17 -28.24 -16.26
N ILE A 38 -10.84 -28.32 -16.21
CA ILE A 38 -10.02 -27.27 -15.58
C ILE A 38 -9.82 -26.13 -16.57
N ILE A 39 -10.32 -24.94 -16.21
CA ILE A 39 -10.18 -23.73 -17.00
C ILE A 39 -9.02 -22.90 -16.42
N GLN A 40 -8.00 -22.63 -17.24
CA GLN A 40 -6.96 -21.66 -16.90
C GLN A 40 -7.56 -20.25 -16.99
N THR A 41 -7.36 -19.44 -15.95
CA THR A 41 -7.94 -18.11 -15.81
C THR A 41 -7.03 -17.23 -14.97
N TYR A 42 -7.49 -16.03 -14.66
CA TYR A 42 -6.93 -15.18 -13.61
C TYR A 42 -7.93 -15.06 -12.47
N ALA A 43 -7.44 -14.82 -11.26
CA ALA A 43 -8.23 -14.49 -10.09
C ALA A 43 -7.62 -13.28 -9.38
N ALA A 44 -8.47 -12.52 -8.68
CA ALA A 44 -8.00 -11.45 -7.82
C ALA A 44 -7.52 -12.06 -6.50
N HIS A 45 -6.28 -11.79 -6.10
CA HIS A 45 -5.76 -12.30 -4.85
C HIS A 45 -6.42 -11.63 -3.63
N ASN A 46 -6.73 -10.35 -3.77
CA ASN A 46 -7.56 -9.57 -2.88
C ASN A 46 -8.70 -8.98 -3.72
N GLU A 47 -9.92 -9.46 -3.49
CA GLU A 47 -11.08 -8.87 -4.14
C GLU A 47 -11.32 -7.49 -3.54
N PRO A 48 -11.49 -6.43 -4.35
CA PRO A 48 -12.05 -5.20 -3.82
C PRO A 48 -13.44 -5.55 -3.29
N GLY A 49 -13.59 -5.54 -1.97
CA GLY A 49 -14.89 -5.77 -1.35
C GLY A 49 -15.91 -4.74 -1.85
N SER A 50 -17.19 -4.99 -1.58
CA SER A 50 -18.35 -4.13 -1.92
C SER A 50 -18.35 -2.75 -1.23
N TYR A 51 -17.18 -2.21 -0.87
CA TYR A 51 -17.04 -0.92 -0.24
C TYR A 51 -17.39 0.16 -1.28
N HIS A 52 -18.48 0.89 -1.02
CA HIS A 52 -19.12 1.86 -1.92
C HIS A 52 -19.70 1.32 -3.23
N ASP A 53 -20.07 0.03 -3.30
CA ASP A 53 -20.29 -0.63 -4.61
C ASP A 53 -19.11 -0.33 -5.53
N GLY A 54 -17.89 -0.41 -4.97
CA GLY A 54 -16.65 0.12 -5.54
C GLY A 54 -16.69 -0.08 -7.04
N MET A 55 -16.78 1.02 -7.77
CA MET A 55 -17.25 1.16 -9.17
C MET A 55 -16.62 0.20 -10.20
N TYR A 56 -15.78 -0.74 -9.77
CA TYR A 56 -15.40 -1.96 -10.47
C TYR A 56 -16.58 -2.60 -11.22
N GLY A 57 -16.63 -2.31 -12.53
CA GLY A 57 -17.67 -2.80 -13.43
C GLY A 57 -18.75 -1.77 -13.76
N ASP A 58 -18.83 -0.66 -13.03
CA ASP A 58 -19.70 0.49 -13.31
C ASP A 58 -19.13 1.37 -14.42
N ASP A 59 -20.03 2.10 -15.09
CA ASP A 59 -19.67 2.98 -16.18
C ASP A 59 -18.75 4.12 -15.71
N GLY A 60 -17.63 4.31 -16.42
CA GLY A 60 -16.64 5.34 -16.11
C GLY A 60 -15.57 4.92 -15.11
N PHE A 61 -15.61 3.69 -14.59
CA PHE A 61 -14.52 3.16 -13.76
C PHE A 61 -13.25 2.94 -14.58
N VAL A 62 -12.15 3.49 -14.08
CA VAL A 62 -10.83 3.39 -14.70
C VAL A 62 -9.96 2.48 -13.85
N THR A 63 -9.43 1.43 -14.48
CA THR A 63 -8.40 0.56 -13.91
C THR A 63 -7.09 0.83 -14.61
N LEU A 64 -6.00 0.90 -13.84
CA LEU A 64 -4.64 0.93 -14.37
C LEU A 64 -3.99 -0.42 -14.12
N ALA A 65 -3.57 -1.08 -15.20
CA ALA A 65 -2.80 -2.30 -15.12
C ALA A 65 -1.31 -1.95 -14.97
N GLN A 66 -0.69 -2.44 -13.90
CA GLN A 66 0.73 -2.28 -13.62
C GLN A 66 1.43 -3.63 -13.76
N ARG A 67 2.67 -3.65 -14.26
CA ARG A 67 3.56 -4.82 -14.17
C ARG A 67 4.84 -4.49 -13.42
N LEU A 68 5.43 -5.52 -12.81
CA LEU A 68 6.76 -5.44 -12.22
C LEU A 68 7.83 -5.50 -13.31
N VAL A 69 8.77 -4.57 -13.25
CA VAL A 69 9.95 -4.52 -14.12
C VAL A 69 11.19 -4.57 -13.24
N PHE A 70 11.90 -5.70 -13.30
CA PHE A 70 13.15 -5.92 -12.60
C PHE A 70 14.36 -5.38 -13.38
N PRO A 71 15.49 -5.09 -12.72
CA PRO A 71 16.75 -4.69 -13.36
C PRO A 71 17.17 -5.67 -14.45
N SER A 72 17.76 -5.15 -15.52
CA SER A 72 18.15 -5.93 -16.70
C SER A 72 19.21 -7.01 -16.44
N PHE A 73 19.95 -6.90 -15.32
CA PHE A 73 20.93 -7.90 -14.93
C PHE A 73 20.30 -9.14 -14.27
N LEU A 74 19.03 -9.06 -13.82
CA LEU A 74 18.29 -10.24 -13.39
C LEU A 74 17.93 -11.09 -14.60
N THR A 75 18.20 -12.39 -14.49
CA THR A 75 17.70 -13.36 -15.47
C THR A 75 16.17 -13.44 -15.42
N ARG A 76 15.56 -13.89 -16.51
CA ARG A 76 14.11 -14.12 -16.57
C ARG A 76 13.63 -15.08 -15.48
N GLU A 77 14.45 -16.09 -15.15
CA GLU A 77 14.16 -17.08 -14.11
C GLU A 77 14.16 -16.45 -12.72
N GLN A 78 15.13 -15.58 -12.41
CA GLN A 78 15.16 -14.84 -11.14
C GLN A 78 13.96 -13.89 -11.03
N ALA A 79 13.68 -13.09 -12.06
CA ALA A 79 12.52 -12.19 -12.08
C ALA A 79 11.19 -12.95 -11.89
N ARG A 80 11.07 -14.14 -12.52
CA ARG A 80 9.91 -15.01 -12.32
C ARG A 80 9.87 -15.56 -10.89
N GLY A 81 11.00 -16.00 -10.34
CA GLY A 81 11.11 -16.49 -8.97
C GLY A 81 10.70 -15.46 -7.93
N TYR A 82 11.06 -14.18 -8.11
CA TYR A 82 10.58 -13.10 -7.24
C TYR A 82 9.07 -12.87 -7.37
N THR A 83 8.52 -12.95 -8.59
CA THR A 83 7.07 -12.84 -8.80
C THR A 83 6.33 -14.00 -8.13
N ASP A 84 6.83 -15.22 -8.26
CA ASP A 84 6.30 -16.42 -7.61
C ASP A 84 6.38 -16.30 -6.07
N SER A 85 7.48 -15.75 -5.56
CA SER A 85 7.65 -15.45 -4.14
C SER A 85 6.60 -14.46 -3.62
N ILE A 86 6.36 -13.37 -4.35
CA ILE A 86 5.32 -12.38 -4.01
C ILE A 86 3.95 -13.07 -3.93
N MET A 87 3.62 -13.94 -4.90
CA MET A 87 2.36 -14.69 -4.89
C MET A 87 2.24 -15.59 -3.65
N CYS A 88 3.32 -16.25 -3.23
CA CYS A 88 3.32 -17.05 -2.01
C CYS A 88 3.05 -16.18 -0.77
N TRP A 89 3.73 -15.04 -0.62
CA TRP A 89 3.50 -14.12 0.48
C TRP A 89 2.08 -13.57 0.50
N MET A 90 1.54 -13.19 -0.66
CA MET A 90 0.15 -12.81 -0.80
C MET A 90 -0.76 -13.93 -0.26
N GLY A 91 -0.53 -15.18 -0.67
CA GLY A 91 -1.29 -16.36 -0.23
C GLY A 91 -1.32 -16.53 1.29
N PHE A 92 -0.16 -16.42 1.94
CA PHE A 92 -0.04 -16.62 3.38
C PHE A 92 -0.57 -15.46 4.22
N LEU A 93 -0.51 -14.23 3.70
CA LEU A 93 -1.02 -13.05 4.41
C LEU A 93 -2.52 -12.83 4.21
N ASN A 94 -3.07 -13.33 3.11
CA ASN A 94 -4.45 -13.05 2.72
C ASN A 94 -5.51 -13.40 3.78
N PRO A 95 -5.45 -14.55 4.47
CA PRO A 95 -6.45 -14.89 5.50
C PRO A 95 -6.49 -13.90 6.67
N PHE A 96 -5.40 -13.16 6.87
CA PHE A 96 -5.23 -12.23 7.99
C PHE A 96 -5.36 -10.77 7.56
N ALA A 97 -5.49 -10.50 6.26
CA ALA A 97 -5.77 -9.17 5.75
C ALA A 97 -7.25 -8.83 5.96
N LYS A 98 -7.52 -7.64 6.52
CA LYS A 98 -8.89 -7.15 6.71
C LYS A 98 -9.05 -5.84 5.97
N PHE A 99 -10.08 -5.77 5.13
CA PHE A 99 -10.44 -4.56 4.42
C PHE A 99 -11.57 -3.85 5.19
N PRO A 100 -11.27 -2.89 6.09
CA PRO A 100 -12.30 -2.18 6.85
C PRO A 100 -13.27 -1.41 5.92
N LYS A 101 -14.52 -1.29 6.36
CA LYS A 101 -15.59 -0.53 5.68
C LYS A 101 -15.53 0.98 5.89
N ASP A 102 -14.57 1.51 6.64
CA ASP A 102 -14.39 2.95 6.79
C ASP A 102 -12.89 3.22 6.86
N TYR A 103 -12.36 3.83 5.81
CA TYR A 103 -10.95 4.17 5.72
C TYR A 103 -10.74 5.61 6.17
N ASN A 104 -10.53 5.78 7.46
CA ASN A 104 -10.10 7.04 8.06
C ASN A 104 -8.58 7.27 7.96
N GLY A 105 -7.96 6.80 6.87
CA GLY A 105 -6.66 7.33 6.43
C GLY A 105 -5.46 6.95 7.30
N GLY A 106 -5.55 5.88 8.09
CA GLY A 106 -4.56 5.66 9.13
C GLY A 106 -3.17 5.19 8.66
N ASP A 107 -3.07 4.56 7.48
CA ASP A 107 -1.95 3.66 7.12
C ASP A 107 -1.38 2.98 8.38
N PRO A 108 -2.18 2.13 9.04
CA PRO A 108 -1.79 1.59 10.34
C PRO A 108 -0.49 0.78 10.23
N THR A 109 -0.19 0.22 9.06
CA THR A 109 0.97 -0.64 8.88
C THR A 109 2.26 0.16 8.92
N LYS A 110 2.95 0.10 10.07
CA LYS A 110 4.23 0.80 10.31
C LYS A 110 5.42 0.12 9.60
N VAL A 111 5.19 -0.45 8.41
CA VAL A 111 6.20 -1.16 7.63
C VAL A 111 6.96 -0.16 6.77
N VAL A 112 8.05 0.37 7.31
CA VAL A 112 8.84 1.46 6.70
C VAL A 112 10.28 1.05 6.40
N ASP A 113 10.72 -0.08 6.93
CA ASP A 113 12.08 -0.58 6.85
C ASP A 113 12.14 -2.12 6.84
N ILE A 114 13.33 -2.68 6.60
CA ILE A 114 13.54 -4.14 6.59
C ILE A 114 13.13 -4.80 7.93
N PRO A 115 13.51 -4.28 9.12
CA PRO A 115 13.10 -4.86 10.40
C PRO A 115 11.58 -4.92 10.62
N SER A 116 10.85 -3.83 10.32
CA SER A 116 9.39 -3.77 10.45
C SER A 116 8.71 -4.70 9.44
N LEU A 117 9.21 -4.77 8.20
CA LEU A 117 8.73 -5.75 7.21
C LEU A 117 8.93 -7.18 7.69
N ARG A 118 10.14 -7.54 8.15
CA ARG A 118 10.45 -8.87 8.69
C ARG A 118 9.49 -9.24 9.81
N THR A 119 9.22 -8.30 10.72
CA THR A 119 8.29 -8.50 11.85
C THR A 119 6.88 -8.79 11.36
N PHE A 120 6.39 -8.02 10.38
CA PHE A 120 5.06 -8.24 9.82
C PHE A 120 4.95 -9.60 9.12
N LEU A 121 5.90 -9.92 8.24
CA LEU A 121 5.96 -11.19 7.52
C LEU A 121 6.07 -12.39 8.48
N ARG A 122 6.87 -12.26 9.54
CA ARG A 122 7.01 -13.27 10.59
C ARG A 122 5.68 -13.56 11.28
N ASN A 123 4.95 -12.53 11.68
CA ASN A 123 3.63 -12.71 12.30
C ASN A 123 2.64 -13.34 11.31
N GLY A 124 2.68 -12.98 10.03
CA GLY A 124 1.90 -13.65 8.98
C GLY A 124 2.15 -15.17 8.91
N LEU A 125 3.41 -15.59 8.91
CA LEU A 125 3.76 -17.01 8.91
C LEU A 125 3.40 -17.71 10.22
N LEU A 126 3.68 -17.10 11.37
CA LEU A 126 3.35 -17.67 12.67
C LEU A 126 1.83 -17.84 12.85
N ALA A 127 1.04 -16.86 12.39
CA ALA A 127 -0.41 -16.96 12.36
C ALA A 127 -0.88 -18.14 11.48
N ALA A 128 -0.26 -18.34 10.31
CA ALA A 128 -0.49 -19.54 9.48
C ALA A 128 -0.03 -20.85 10.14
N LEU A 129 0.76 -20.81 11.21
CA LEU A 129 1.10 -21.97 12.03
C LEU A 129 0.18 -22.15 13.25
N GLY A 130 -0.79 -21.24 13.45
CA GLY A 130 -1.76 -21.23 14.54
C GLY A 130 -1.29 -20.46 15.78
N ASP A 131 -0.27 -19.62 15.68
CA ASP A 131 0.21 -18.81 16.80
C ASP A 131 -0.79 -17.71 17.17
N ARG A 132 -1.24 -17.72 18.43
CA ARG A 132 -2.29 -16.82 18.93
C ARG A 132 -1.81 -15.39 19.09
N ASP A 133 -0.54 -15.18 19.48
CA ASP A 133 0.01 -13.84 19.66
C ASP A 133 0.22 -13.18 18.30
N ALA A 134 0.64 -13.96 17.29
CA ALA A 134 0.74 -13.49 15.91
C ALA A 134 -0.63 -13.16 15.30
N ILE A 135 -1.66 -13.97 15.58
CA ILE A 135 -3.04 -13.66 15.19
C ILE A 135 -3.54 -12.39 15.89
N ALA A 136 -3.27 -12.23 17.18
CA ALA A 136 -3.62 -11.03 17.93
C ALA A 136 -2.92 -9.78 17.37
N PHE A 137 -1.63 -9.91 17.03
CA PHE A 137 -0.85 -8.86 16.36
C PHE A 137 -1.53 -8.40 15.06
N LEU A 138 -1.92 -9.33 14.18
CA LEU A 138 -2.54 -9.02 12.88
C LEU A 138 -3.99 -8.49 13.03
N ASN A 139 -4.66 -8.81 14.13
CA ASN A 139 -5.99 -8.31 14.46
C ASN A 139 -5.97 -6.96 15.18
N ASP A 140 -4.81 -6.48 15.63
CA ASP A 140 -4.68 -5.14 16.23
C ASP A 140 -4.98 -4.09 15.15
N PRO A 141 -5.90 -3.12 15.40
CA PRO A 141 -6.15 -2.00 14.51
C PRO A 141 -4.89 -1.24 14.05
N LEU A 142 -3.81 -1.28 14.83
CA LEU A 142 -2.50 -0.69 14.49
C LEU A 142 -1.67 -1.53 13.51
N ASN A 143 -2.08 -2.74 13.14
CA ASN A 143 -1.38 -3.59 12.17
C ASN A 143 -2.31 -4.11 11.06
N MET A 144 -3.58 -3.66 11.02
CA MET A 144 -4.53 -4.10 10.00
C MET A 144 -4.08 -3.65 8.61
N THR A 145 -4.05 -4.56 7.64
CA THR A 145 -3.69 -4.24 6.25
C THR A 145 -4.93 -3.95 5.42
N TYR A 146 -5.01 -2.73 4.87
CA TYR A 146 -5.93 -2.45 3.78
C TYR A 146 -5.30 -2.88 2.42
N CYS A 147 -6.04 -2.78 1.32
CA CYS A 147 -5.62 -3.36 0.04
C CYS A 147 -4.33 -2.76 -0.51
N ALA A 148 -4.07 -1.48 -0.24
CA ALA A 148 -2.83 -0.83 -0.66
C ALA A 148 -1.63 -1.31 0.16
N GLU A 149 -1.77 -1.38 1.47
CA GLU A 149 -0.77 -1.82 2.44
C GLU A 149 -0.44 -3.30 2.24
N TYR A 150 -1.46 -4.14 2.00
CA TYR A 150 -1.31 -5.54 1.64
C TYR A 150 -0.44 -5.73 0.38
N MET A 151 -0.74 -4.97 -0.69
CA MET A 151 0.07 -4.98 -1.91
C MET A 151 1.50 -4.48 -1.63
N TYR A 152 1.66 -3.44 -0.82
CA TYR A 152 2.96 -2.84 -0.51
C TYR A 152 3.86 -3.81 0.26
N ILE A 153 3.33 -4.45 1.31
CA ILE A 153 4.05 -5.44 2.13
C ILE A 153 4.46 -6.63 1.26
N THR A 154 3.54 -7.13 0.44
CA THR A 154 3.82 -8.30 -0.40
C THR A 154 4.78 -8.00 -1.54
N LEU A 155 4.75 -6.81 -2.15
CA LEU A 155 5.74 -6.41 -3.15
C LEU A 155 7.15 -6.27 -2.57
N ASN A 156 7.27 -5.74 -1.35
CA ASN A 156 8.56 -5.63 -0.67
C ASN A 156 9.12 -6.98 -0.17
N SER A 157 8.31 -8.04 -0.16
CA SER A 157 8.72 -9.38 0.30
C SER A 157 9.82 -10.04 -0.55
N VAL A 158 10.21 -9.46 -1.70
CA VAL A 158 11.36 -9.91 -2.50
C VAL A 158 12.70 -9.86 -1.76
N LEU A 159 12.74 -9.14 -0.64
CA LEU A 159 13.83 -9.17 0.34
C LEU A 159 13.94 -10.52 1.07
N PHE A 160 12.84 -11.26 1.17
CA PHE A 160 12.73 -12.55 1.82
C PHE A 160 12.07 -13.56 0.87
N PRO A 161 12.81 -14.09 -0.12
CA PRO A 161 12.26 -15.07 -1.07
C PRO A 161 11.54 -16.20 -0.34
N PHE A 162 10.38 -16.63 -0.84
CA PHE A 162 9.56 -17.70 -0.24
C PHE A 162 10.16 -19.09 -0.53
N ASN A 163 11.43 -19.27 -0.16
CA ASN A 163 12.19 -20.50 -0.18
C ASN A 163 12.79 -20.74 1.22
N ARG A 164 13.53 -21.84 1.41
CA ARG A 164 14.06 -22.16 2.74
C ARG A 164 14.96 -21.07 3.31
N ILE A 165 15.77 -20.42 2.47
CA ILE A 165 16.72 -19.38 2.91
C ILE A 165 15.95 -18.14 3.42
N GLY A 166 15.04 -17.59 2.62
CA GLY A 166 14.30 -16.40 3.01
C GLY A 166 13.33 -16.65 4.17
N LEU A 167 12.67 -17.81 4.20
CA LEU A 167 11.83 -18.19 5.33
C LEU A 167 12.64 -18.36 6.62
N MET A 168 13.87 -18.89 6.55
CA MET A 168 14.77 -18.98 7.71
C MET A 168 15.21 -17.61 8.22
N ASP A 169 15.46 -16.62 7.35
CA ASP A 169 15.76 -15.23 7.78
C ASP A 169 14.57 -14.61 8.53
N VAL A 170 13.34 -14.89 8.10
CA VAL A 170 12.13 -14.37 8.76
C VAL A 170 11.82 -15.08 10.08
N LEU A 171 11.82 -16.42 10.09
CA LEU A 171 11.36 -17.23 11.23
C LEU A 171 12.49 -17.57 12.22
N GLY A 172 13.71 -17.80 11.73
CA GLY A 172 14.83 -18.28 12.53
C GLY A 172 14.66 -19.69 13.09
N ASP A 173 13.66 -20.45 12.62
CA ASP A 173 13.32 -21.80 13.11
C ASP A 173 13.04 -22.75 11.94
N GLU A 174 13.92 -23.75 11.81
CA GLU A 174 13.88 -24.75 10.73
C GLU A 174 12.62 -25.61 10.73
N ALA A 175 12.11 -25.97 11.91
CA ALA A 175 10.91 -26.78 12.03
C ALA A 175 9.67 -25.98 11.60
N GLN A 176 9.62 -24.68 11.93
CA GLN A 176 8.58 -23.79 11.46
C GLN A 176 8.64 -23.60 9.95
N VAL A 177 9.83 -23.38 9.37
CA VAL A 177 10.01 -23.28 7.91
C VAL A 177 9.51 -24.54 7.19
N ALA A 178 9.89 -25.73 7.68
CA ALA A 178 9.41 -26.99 7.11
C ALA A 178 7.88 -27.12 7.17
N ARG A 179 7.23 -26.63 8.23
CA ARG A 179 5.76 -26.59 8.35
C ARG A 179 5.12 -25.62 7.35
N ILE A 180 5.69 -24.45 7.13
CA ILE A 180 5.21 -23.48 6.13
C ILE A 180 5.27 -24.07 4.72
N LEU A 181 6.40 -24.65 4.33
CA LEU A 181 6.56 -25.30 3.02
C LEU A 181 5.63 -26.51 2.85
N LYS A 182 5.30 -27.20 3.96
CA LYS A 182 4.28 -28.24 3.97
C LYS A 182 2.88 -27.66 3.71
N ILE A 183 2.51 -26.55 4.34
CA ILE A 183 1.23 -25.85 4.09
C ILE A 183 1.13 -25.46 2.61
N GLN A 184 2.19 -24.89 2.03
CA GLN A 184 2.24 -24.58 0.59
C GLN A 184 1.97 -25.82 -0.28
N THR A 185 2.62 -26.94 0.04
CA THR A 185 2.43 -28.21 -0.68
C THR A 185 1.01 -28.75 -0.53
N GLN A 186 0.43 -28.65 0.66
CA GLN A 186 -0.95 -29.08 0.95
C GLN A 186 -1.96 -28.22 0.19
N HIS A 187 -1.79 -26.90 0.22
CA HIS A 187 -2.63 -25.95 -0.52
C HIS A 187 -2.62 -26.25 -2.01
N ASN A 188 -1.44 -26.41 -2.63
CA ASN A 188 -1.31 -26.74 -4.05
C ASN A 188 -1.91 -28.10 -4.42
N ARG A 189 -2.04 -29.01 -3.44
CA ARG A 189 -2.72 -30.31 -3.59
C ARG A 189 -4.21 -30.26 -3.27
N ARG A 190 -4.76 -29.05 -3.03
CA ARG A 190 -6.15 -28.80 -2.62
C ARG A 190 -6.53 -29.55 -1.34
N GLN A 191 -5.55 -29.75 -0.47
CA GLN A 191 -5.81 -30.26 0.86
C GLN A 191 -6.23 -29.10 1.78
N PRO A 192 -7.11 -29.36 2.75
CA PRO A 192 -7.39 -28.45 3.84
C PRO A 192 -6.14 -27.83 4.44
N THR A 193 -6.08 -26.50 4.45
CA THR A 193 -5.08 -25.73 5.18
C THR A 193 -5.74 -24.54 5.87
N ILE A 194 -5.03 -23.92 6.80
CA ILE A 194 -5.41 -22.63 7.40
C ILE A 194 -5.68 -21.52 6.37
N LEU A 195 -5.12 -21.62 5.16
CA LEU A 195 -5.28 -20.63 4.09
C LEU A 195 -6.63 -20.76 3.36
N THR A 196 -7.27 -21.93 3.45
CA THR A 196 -8.53 -22.27 2.78
C THR A 196 -9.64 -22.66 3.76
N GLN A 197 -9.30 -22.77 5.05
CA GLN A 197 -10.22 -23.12 6.13
C GLN A 197 -10.03 -22.12 7.27
N ALA A 198 -10.69 -20.97 7.18
CA ALA A 198 -11.28 -20.40 8.38
C ALA A 198 -12.52 -21.27 8.65
N GLY A 199 -12.43 -22.24 9.56
CA GLY A 199 -13.51 -23.22 9.72
C GLY A 199 -13.26 -24.34 10.73
N ASP A 200 -12.27 -24.20 11.62
CA ASP A 200 -12.27 -24.96 12.87
C ASP A 200 -12.91 -24.04 13.92
N GLU A 201 -13.90 -24.50 14.67
CA GLU A 201 -14.69 -23.66 15.59
C GLU A 201 -13.78 -22.91 16.59
N ASP A 202 -12.67 -23.53 17.00
CA ASP A 202 -11.65 -22.94 17.87
C ASP A 202 -10.77 -21.89 17.16
N PHE A 203 -10.55 -22.03 15.85
CA PHE A 203 -9.77 -21.10 15.03
C PHE A 203 -10.61 -19.90 14.59
N GLU A 204 -11.89 -20.12 14.26
CA GLU A 204 -12.87 -19.04 14.05
C GLU A 204 -13.14 -18.26 15.33
N ALA A 205 -13.18 -18.91 16.49
CA ALA A 205 -13.30 -18.20 17.77
C ALA A 205 -12.06 -17.36 18.11
N ALA A 206 -10.86 -17.77 17.67
CA ALA A 206 -9.62 -17.02 17.86
C ALA A 206 -9.47 -15.86 16.85
N LEU A 207 -10.04 -16.02 15.65
CA LEU A 207 -10.16 -14.98 14.64
C LEU A 207 -11.58 -14.43 14.67
N ASP A 208 -11.84 -13.54 15.62
CA ASP A 208 -13.14 -12.88 15.89
C ASP A 208 -13.87 -12.35 14.63
N ARG A 209 -13.17 -12.20 13.48
CA ARG A 209 -13.68 -11.69 12.21
C ARG A 209 -12.84 -12.14 10.99
N THR A 210 -12.67 -13.43 10.68
CA THR A 210 -12.06 -13.80 9.39
C THR A 210 -13.08 -13.67 8.26
N PRO A 211 -12.91 -12.78 7.27
CA PRO A 211 -13.65 -12.95 6.03
C PRO A 211 -13.13 -14.20 5.33
N SER A 212 -14.01 -15.15 5.00
CA SER A 212 -13.72 -16.13 3.96
C SER A 212 -13.28 -15.37 2.71
N ASN A 213 -12.10 -15.66 2.14
CA ASN A 213 -11.75 -15.10 0.83
C ASN A 213 -12.45 -15.93 -0.25
N PRO A 214 -13.56 -15.43 -0.83
CA PRO A 214 -14.35 -16.20 -1.78
C PRO A 214 -13.55 -16.56 -3.04
N GLN A 215 -12.47 -15.84 -3.35
CA GLN A 215 -11.60 -16.16 -4.50
C GLN A 215 -10.74 -17.40 -4.24
N PHE A 216 -10.22 -17.58 -3.01
CA PHE A 216 -9.47 -18.79 -2.65
C PHE A 216 -10.37 -20.04 -2.62
N ASP A 217 -11.67 -19.85 -2.37
CA ASP A 217 -12.67 -20.90 -2.42
C ASP A 217 -13.14 -21.19 -3.86
N ALA A 218 -13.37 -20.14 -4.65
CA ALA A 218 -13.88 -20.24 -6.02
C ALA A 218 -12.80 -20.60 -7.06
N PHE A 219 -11.54 -20.25 -6.79
CA PHE A 219 -10.41 -20.47 -7.68
C PHE A 219 -9.28 -21.22 -6.98
N ASN A 220 -8.65 -22.13 -7.72
CA ASN A 220 -7.36 -22.71 -7.34
C ASN A 220 -6.24 -21.74 -7.72
N ILE A 221 -5.87 -20.88 -6.76
CA ILE A 221 -4.70 -20.00 -6.84
C ILE A 221 -3.50 -20.78 -6.30
N ALA A 222 -2.54 -21.11 -7.17
CA ALA A 222 -1.36 -21.85 -6.76
C ALA A 222 -0.36 -20.96 -6.00
N LEU A 223 0.33 -21.54 -5.02
CA LEU A 223 1.48 -20.97 -4.32
C LEU A 223 2.76 -21.56 -4.92
N PRO A 224 3.37 -20.95 -5.95
CA PRO A 224 4.38 -21.60 -6.78
C PRO A 224 5.66 -21.93 -6.00
N VAL A 225 6.37 -22.99 -6.38
CA VAL A 225 7.65 -23.34 -5.74
C VAL A 225 8.71 -22.32 -6.15
N VAL A 226 9.26 -21.59 -5.18
CA VAL A 226 10.35 -20.64 -5.41
C VAL A 226 11.69 -21.38 -5.38
N PRO A 227 12.61 -21.12 -6.33
CA PRO A 227 13.91 -21.78 -6.35
C PRO A 227 14.69 -21.58 -5.05
N GLU A 228 15.24 -22.66 -4.48
CA GLU A 228 16.09 -22.61 -3.27
C GLU A 228 17.37 -21.79 -3.46
N THR A 229 17.81 -21.67 -4.71
CA THR A 229 18.99 -20.89 -5.08
C THR A 229 18.70 -19.41 -5.30
N LEU A 230 17.43 -18.97 -5.22
CA LEU A 230 17.08 -17.56 -5.39
C LEU A 230 17.50 -16.78 -4.12
N PRO A 231 18.51 -15.90 -4.19
CA PRO A 231 18.90 -15.07 -3.06
C PRO A 231 17.90 -13.93 -2.85
N SER A 232 18.03 -13.19 -1.75
CA SER A 232 17.29 -11.93 -1.58
C SER A 232 17.62 -10.94 -2.69
N LEU A 233 16.65 -10.09 -3.05
CA LEU A 233 16.89 -9.05 -4.05
C LEU A 233 18.01 -8.09 -3.62
N ALA A 234 18.10 -7.76 -2.32
CA ALA A 234 19.15 -6.92 -1.75
C ALA A 234 20.56 -7.50 -2.00
N GLN A 235 20.72 -8.82 -1.85
CA GLN A 235 21.98 -9.50 -2.13
C GLN A 235 22.35 -9.37 -3.61
N LEU A 236 21.43 -9.66 -4.54
CA LEU A 236 21.70 -9.50 -5.98
C LEU A 236 22.02 -8.06 -6.37
N MET A 237 21.29 -7.10 -5.80
CA MET A 237 21.56 -5.68 -6.03
C MET A 237 22.99 -5.32 -5.61
N THR A 238 23.44 -5.81 -4.46
CA THR A 238 24.81 -5.62 -3.95
C THR A 238 25.86 -6.31 -4.84
N ASP A 239 25.62 -7.57 -5.22
CA ASP A 239 26.53 -8.36 -6.06
C ASP A 239 26.75 -7.73 -7.45
N HIS A 240 25.78 -6.93 -7.92
CA HIS A 240 25.84 -6.21 -9.18
C HIS A 240 26.20 -4.72 -9.03
N GLY A 241 26.72 -4.29 -7.88
CA GLY A 241 27.25 -2.94 -7.67
C GLY A 241 26.20 -1.86 -7.43
N HIS A 242 24.96 -2.26 -7.12
CA HIS A 242 23.83 -1.39 -6.80
C HIS A 242 23.37 -1.61 -5.35
N ALA A 243 24.31 -1.62 -4.41
CA ALA A 243 23.99 -1.85 -3.00
C ALA A 243 22.90 -0.88 -2.52
N PRO A 244 21.76 -1.38 -2.02
CA PRO A 244 20.70 -0.51 -1.51
C PRO A 244 21.13 0.15 -0.21
N GLU A 245 20.50 1.27 0.13
CA GLU A 245 20.70 1.89 1.43
C GLU A 245 20.33 0.91 2.57
N PRO A 246 21.08 0.91 3.69
CA PRO A 246 20.79 0.04 4.82
C PRO A 246 19.34 0.18 5.29
N ASP A 247 18.70 -0.95 5.60
CA ASP A 247 17.32 -1.05 6.09
C ASP A 247 16.22 -0.45 5.17
N SER A 248 16.58 0.01 3.97
CA SER A 248 15.62 0.52 2.99
C SER A 248 14.78 -0.60 2.35
N LEU A 249 13.62 -0.23 1.84
CA LEU A 249 12.71 -1.14 1.13
C LEU A 249 12.77 -0.89 -0.39
N PRO A 250 12.73 -1.95 -1.23
CA PRO A 250 12.71 -1.82 -2.70
C PRO A 250 11.63 -0.87 -3.21
N PHE A 251 10.47 -0.92 -2.56
CA PHE A 251 9.31 -0.10 -2.82
C PHE A 251 9.00 0.71 -1.55
N PRO A 252 9.58 1.90 -1.40
CA PRO A 252 9.43 2.70 -0.17
C PRO A 252 8.07 3.37 -0.06
N CYS A 253 7.67 3.66 1.18
CA CYS A 253 6.53 4.49 1.55
C CYS A 253 6.75 5.96 1.19
N PHE A 254 5.67 6.76 1.21
CA PHE A 254 5.70 8.19 0.91
C PHE A 254 5.80 8.98 2.20
N THR A 255 6.56 10.07 2.20
CA THR A 255 6.44 11.10 3.23
C THR A 255 5.16 11.91 3.01
N ILE A 256 4.74 12.69 4.00
CA ILE A 256 3.54 13.52 3.83
C ILE A 256 3.74 14.57 2.75
N SER A 257 4.94 15.16 2.65
CA SER A 257 5.24 16.13 1.60
C SER A 257 5.10 15.52 0.21
N GLN A 258 5.52 14.26 0.04
CA GLN A 258 5.40 13.52 -1.21
C GLN A 258 3.94 13.29 -1.58
N VAL A 259 3.10 12.87 -0.61
CA VAL A 259 1.65 12.73 -0.81
C VAL A 259 1.04 14.07 -1.22
N LEU A 260 1.24 15.13 -0.42
CA LEU A 260 0.65 16.45 -0.66
C LEU A 260 1.06 17.01 -2.03
N ARG A 261 2.36 17.03 -2.33
CA ARG A 261 2.88 17.58 -3.59
C ARG A 261 2.38 16.81 -4.79
N ARG A 262 2.32 15.47 -4.70
CA ARG A 262 1.82 14.63 -5.80
C ARG A 262 0.32 14.82 -6.03
N SER A 263 -0.46 15.06 -4.97
CA SER A 263 -1.86 15.43 -5.07
C SER A 263 -2.07 16.76 -5.78
N PHE A 264 -1.34 17.81 -5.38
CA PHE A 264 -1.41 19.12 -6.04
C PHE A 264 -1.02 19.07 -7.52
N ARG A 265 0.04 18.34 -7.85
CA ARG A 265 0.53 18.25 -9.24
C ARG A 265 -0.44 17.53 -10.16
N VAL A 266 -1.14 16.52 -9.66
CA VAL A 266 -2.09 15.77 -10.49
C VAL A 266 -3.46 16.41 -10.57
N LEU A 267 -3.96 16.98 -9.48
CA LEU A 267 -5.28 17.63 -9.48
C LEU A 267 -5.26 18.97 -10.22
N LEU A 268 -4.13 19.68 -10.19
CA LEU A 268 -3.97 21.00 -10.79
C LEU A 268 -2.62 21.08 -11.55
N PRO A 269 -2.48 20.42 -12.71
CA PRO A 269 -1.21 20.35 -13.43
C PRO A 269 -0.88 21.67 -14.12
N ARG A 270 -0.13 22.56 -13.42
CA ARG A 270 0.30 23.87 -13.93
C ARG A 270 1.00 23.80 -15.29
N HIS A 271 1.84 22.79 -15.50
CA HIS A 271 2.61 22.62 -16.74
C HIS A 271 1.76 22.18 -17.95
N LYS A 272 0.50 21.75 -17.75
CA LYS A 272 -0.41 21.30 -18.83
C LYS A 272 -1.50 22.33 -19.15
N THR A 273 -1.56 23.47 -18.46
CA THR A 273 -2.60 24.50 -18.68
C THR A 273 -2.11 25.66 -19.54
N GLN A 274 -3.04 26.28 -20.27
CA GLN A 274 -2.81 27.55 -20.97
C GLN A 274 -2.92 28.77 -20.03
N HIS A 275 -3.38 28.56 -18.78
CA HIS A 275 -3.61 29.60 -17.78
C HIS A 275 -2.82 29.30 -16.48
N PRO A 276 -1.47 29.36 -16.52
CA PRO A 276 -0.62 28.96 -15.40
C PRO A 276 -0.84 29.80 -14.13
N GLN A 277 -1.06 31.11 -14.28
CA GLN A 277 -1.31 32.01 -13.13
C GLN A 277 -2.63 31.71 -12.42
N GLU A 278 -3.71 31.42 -13.16
CA GLU A 278 -4.99 31.03 -12.56
C GLU A 278 -4.88 29.68 -11.84
N MET A 279 -4.09 28.76 -12.40
CA MET A 279 -3.83 27.45 -11.80
C MET A 279 -2.97 27.56 -10.55
N ALA A 280 -1.95 28.43 -10.52
CA ALA A 280 -1.18 28.72 -9.32
C ALA A 280 -2.07 29.32 -8.21
N ALA A 281 -2.96 30.25 -8.56
CA ALA A 281 -3.93 30.79 -7.61
C ALA A 281 -4.92 29.72 -7.11
N ALA A 282 -5.30 28.76 -7.95
CA ALA A 282 -6.13 27.62 -7.55
C ALA A 282 -5.37 26.67 -6.60
N GLN A 283 -4.10 26.36 -6.89
CA GLN A 283 -3.24 25.57 -6.01
C GLN A 283 -3.09 26.25 -4.64
N ALA A 284 -2.82 27.56 -4.62
CA ALA A 284 -2.71 28.33 -3.38
C ALA A 284 -4.01 28.30 -2.54
N ARG A 285 -5.19 28.39 -3.16
CA ARG A 285 -6.47 28.22 -2.44
C ARG A 285 -6.63 26.80 -1.89
N MET A 286 -6.22 25.80 -2.65
CA MET A 286 -6.35 24.40 -2.26
C MET A 286 -5.48 24.05 -1.05
N PHE A 287 -4.30 24.68 -0.92
CA PHE A 287 -3.45 24.60 0.27
C PHE A 287 -4.16 25.00 1.56
N GLN A 288 -5.12 25.94 1.52
CA GLN A 288 -5.87 26.36 2.70
C GLN A 288 -6.76 25.26 3.28
N TYR A 289 -7.04 24.21 2.50
CA TYR A 289 -7.86 23.07 2.92
C TYR A 289 -7.02 21.85 3.36
N VAL A 290 -5.70 21.89 3.20
CA VAL A 290 -4.80 20.77 3.55
C VAL A 290 -4.87 20.42 5.03
N GLY A 291 -5.05 21.39 5.92
CA GLY A 291 -5.11 21.15 7.37
C GLY A 291 -6.23 20.20 7.79
N VAL A 292 -7.35 20.21 7.07
CA VAL A 292 -8.47 19.28 7.29
C VAL A 292 -8.07 17.86 6.88
N ALA A 293 -7.50 17.69 5.68
CA ALA A 293 -7.02 16.38 5.21
C ALA A 293 -5.92 15.81 6.11
N LEU A 294 -5.00 16.65 6.59
CA LEU A 294 -3.93 16.24 7.50
C LEU A 294 -4.48 15.79 8.85
N SER A 295 -5.46 16.51 9.41
CA SER A 295 -6.10 16.13 10.67
C SER A 295 -6.72 14.74 10.58
N GLN A 296 -7.43 14.47 9.48
CA GLN A 296 -8.06 13.18 9.23
C GLN A 296 -7.06 12.06 9.02
N GLN A 297 -6.06 12.27 8.14
CA GLN A 297 -5.04 11.27 7.84
C GLN A 297 -4.23 10.89 9.09
N LEU A 298 -4.00 11.85 9.98
CA LEU A 298 -3.31 11.63 11.25
C LEU A 298 -4.25 11.07 12.34
N GLY A 299 -5.53 10.84 12.03
CA GLY A 299 -6.53 10.30 12.95
C GLY A 299 -6.87 11.24 14.12
N LEU A 300 -6.81 12.55 13.90
CA LEU A 300 -6.98 13.58 14.94
C LEU A 300 -8.44 13.97 15.19
N ASP A 301 -9.37 13.47 14.38
CA ASP A 301 -10.81 13.72 14.52
C ASP A 301 -11.51 12.73 15.46
N ALA A 302 -10.74 12.07 16.33
CA ALA A 302 -11.28 11.21 17.36
C ALA A 302 -12.25 12.00 18.25
N GLY A 303 -13.48 11.51 18.37
CA GLY A 303 -14.49 12.06 19.26
C GLY A 303 -14.03 12.10 20.73
N PRO A 304 -14.81 12.73 21.62
CA PRO A 304 -14.44 13.04 23.00
C PRO A 304 -14.10 11.85 23.93
N GLU A 305 -14.04 10.62 23.42
CA GLU A 305 -13.82 9.37 24.17
C GLU A 305 -12.34 8.96 24.30
N ALA A 306 -11.39 9.72 23.75
CA ALA A 306 -9.96 9.43 23.87
C ALA A 306 -9.45 9.59 25.32
N GLN A 307 -8.52 8.72 25.77
CA GLN A 307 -7.99 8.75 27.13
C GLN A 307 -7.20 10.04 27.41
N ALA A 308 -6.95 10.40 28.68
CA ALA A 308 -6.29 11.67 29.04
C ALA A 308 -4.86 11.82 28.46
N GLN A 309 -4.12 10.71 28.31
CA GLN A 309 -2.82 10.69 27.62
C GLN A 309 -2.97 10.91 26.11
N ASP A 310 -3.97 10.30 25.49
CA ASP A 310 -4.32 10.49 24.08
C ASP A 310 -4.72 11.95 23.81
N GLN A 311 -5.47 12.58 24.72
CA GLN A 311 -5.86 13.99 24.56
C GLN A 311 -4.68 14.98 24.56
N THR A 312 -3.59 14.66 25.27
CA THR A 312 -2.41 15.53 25.29
C THR A 312 -1.65 15.42 23.98
N GLN A 313 -1.48 14.21 23.45
CA GLN A 313 -0.89 13.99 22.13
C GLN A 313 -1.76 14.56 21.01
N LEU A 314 -3.08 14.37 21.08
CA LEU A 314 -4.04 14.95 20.12
C LEU A 314 -3.93 16.47 20.07
N ARG A 315 -3.90 17.15 21.22
CA ARG A 315 -3.73 18.61 21.29
C ARG A 315 -2.39 19.08 20.71
N GLN A 316 -1.30 18.35 20.98
CA GLN A 316 0.00 18.66 20.40
C GLN A 316 -0.04 18.55 18.87
N LYS A 317 -0.58 17.46 18.33
CA LYS A 317 -0.71 17.26 16.88
C LYS A 317 -1.61 18.32 16.21
N GLN A 318 -2.72 18.69 16.85
CA GLN A 318 -3.58 19.80 16.37
C GLN A 318 -2.83 21.14 16.34
N GLN A 319 -2.00 21.44 17.34
CA GLN A 319 -1.17 22.66 17.35
C GLN A 319 -0.14 22.64 16.22
N MET A 320 0.47 21.48 15.94
CA MET A 320 1.43 21.34 14.85
C MET A 320 0.78 21.59 13.48
N ILE A 321 -0.42 21.05 13.25
CA ILE A 321 -1.20 21.33 12.02
C ILE A 321 -1.51 22.82 11.92
N GLN A 322 -1.94 23.46 13.01
CA GLN A 322 -2.22 24.89 13.00
C GLN A 322 -0.97 25.71 12.62
N GLN A 323 0.19 25.39 13.21
CA GLN A 323 1.46 26.04 12.88
C GLN A 323 1.84 25.85 11.40
N PHE A 324 1.67 24.64 10.88
CA PHE A 324 1.88 24.38 9.46
C PHE A 324 0.93 25.21 8.57
N MET A 325 -0.35 25.30 8.93
CA MET A 325 -1.33 26.09 8.20
C MET A 325 -1.05 27.60 8.26
N ASP A 326 -0.50 28.09 9.37
CA ASP A 326 -0.06 29.49 9.51
C ASP A 326 1.10 29.78 8.54
N VAL A 327 2.06 28.87 8.42
CA VAL A 327 3.16 29.02 7.46
C VAL A 327 2.67 28.95 6.03
N VAL A 328 1.82 27.97 5.70
CA VAL A 328 1.17 27.86 4.38
C VAL A 328 0.50 29.18 4.02
N SER A 329 -0.29 29.75 4.95
CA SER A 329 -0.99 31.01 4.74
C SER A 329 -0.03 32.18 4.55
N GLN A 330 1.04 32.25 5.34
CA GLN A 330 2.07 33.29 5.23
C GLN A 330 2.78 33.23 3.88
N VAL A 331 3.24 32.05 3.47
CA VAL A 331 3.96 31.85 2.21
C VAL A 331 3.06 32.20 1.03
N LEU A 332 1.82 31.70 1.01
CA LEU A 332 0.89 31.91 -0.10
C LEU A 332 0.25 33.30 -0.15
N SER A 333 0.38 34.11 0.90
CA SER A 333 -0.02 35.53 0.88
C SER A 333 0.93 36.43 0.09
N GLN A 334 2.10 35.91 -0.29
CA GLN A 334 3.10 36.63 -1.06
C GLN A 334 2.72 36.67 -2.56
N THR A 335 3.19 37.70 -3.26
CA THR A 335 3.10 37.76 -4.73
C THR A 335 4.35 37.12 -5.31
N PHE A 336 4.19 36.18 -6.24
CA PHE A 336 5.31 35.48 -6.87
C PHE A 336 5.57 36.06 -8.26
N GLU A 337 6.82 36.39 -8.55
CA GLU A 337 7.24 37.02 -9.80
C GLU A 337 7.41 36.00 -10.95
N SER A 338 7.46 34.71 -10.64
CA SER A 338 7.59 33.61 -11.60
C SER A 338 7.02 32.29 -11.06
N ASP A 339 6.80 31.33 -11.97
CA ASP A 339 6.43 29.95 -11.60
C ASP A 339 7.51 29.26 -10.77
N ASP A 340 8.79 29.49 -11.09
CA ASP A 340 9.92 28.93 -10.34
C ASP A 340 9.97 29.46 -8.91
N ALA A 341 9.64 30.75 -8.71
CA ALA A 341 9.57 31.35 -7.37
C ALA A 341 8.41 30.76 -6.55
N PHE A 342 7.28 30.46 -7.20
CA PHE A 342 6.17 29.76 -6.56
C PHE A 342 6.55 28.31 -6.22
N ASP A 343 7.21 27.57 -7.12
CA ASP A 343 7.67 26.21 -6.84
C ASP A 343 8.64 26.15 -5.66
N ALA A 344 9.61 27.07 -5.59
CA ALA A 344 10.53 27.17 -4.47
C ALA A 344 9.81 27.47 -3.14
N ALA A 345 8.74 28.25 -3.18
CA ALA A 345 7.91 28.53 -2.00
C ALA A 345 7.09 27.31 -1.57
N ILE A 346 6.57 26.54 -2.53
CA ILE A 346 5.95 25.24 -2.25
C ILE A 346 6.96 24.25 -1.67
N ASP A 347 8.21 24.23 -2.16
CA ASP A 347 9.27 23.39 -1.60
C ASP A 347 9.52 23.68 -0.12
N GLN A 348 9.55 24.95 0.27
CA GLN A 348 9.66 25.33 1.69
C GLN A 348 8.47 24.84 2.52
N ILE A 349 7.25 24.91 1.98
CA ILE A 349 6.06 24.34 2.66
C ILE A 349 6.22 22.83 2.83
N MET A 350 6.72 22.13 1.81
CA MET A 350 6.91 20.67 1.82
C MET A 350 7.97 20.23 2.84
N GLU A 351 9.11 20.93 2.91
CA GLU A 351 10.13 20.68 3.93
C GLU A 351 9.56 20.84 5.35
N GLN A 352 8.70 21.83 5.56
CA GLN A 352 8.02 22.02 6.84
C GLN A 352 6.94 20.98 7.12
N ALA A 353 6.25 20.48 6.09
CA ALA A 353 5.27 19.40 6.25
C ALA A 353 5.92 18.13 6.81
N ASP A 354 7.09 17.75 6.29
CA ASP A 354 7.83 16.61 6.81
C ASP A 354 8.38 16.89 8.21
N ALA A 355 8.98 18.06 8.44
CA ALA A 355 9.50 18.45 9.76
C ALA A 355 8.41 18.53 10.84
N MET A 356 7.17 18.88 10.48
CA MET A 356 6.01 18.85 11.37
C MET A 356 5.70 17.43 11.85
N LEU A 357 5.95 16.40 11.05
CA LEU A 357 5.72 15.03 11.47
C LEU A 357 6.93 14.41 12.19
N VAL A 358 8.12 14.98 12.04
CA VAL A 358 9.33 14.57 12.77
C VAL A 358 9.14 14.81 14.26
N GLY A 359 9.03 13.72 15.04
CA GLY A 359 8.87 13.77 16.49
C GLY A 359 7.44 13.95 17.00
N ALA A 360 6.44 14.11 16.11
CA ALA A 360 5.01 14.20 16.45
C ALA A 360 4.34 12.86 16.81
N GLY A 361 5.10 11.76 16.77
CA GLY A 361 4.63 10.41 16.97
C GLY A 361 5.12 9.45 15.90
N ASP A 362 4.41 8.34 15.75
CA ASP A 362 4.73 7.10 15.07
C ASP A 362 4.40 7.06 13.55
N ARG A 363 4.09 8.20 12.92
CA ARG A 363 3.63 8.26 11.52
C ARG A 363 4.38 9.31 10.70
N THR A 364 5.46 8.89 10.05
CA THR A 364 6.25 9.70 9.11
C THR A 364 6.17 9.18 7.68
N SER A 365 5.32 8.19 7.41
CA SER A 365 5.31 7.40 6.19
C SER A 365 3.91 6.90 5.86
N PHE A 366 3.59 6.85 4.56
CA PHE A 366 2.25 6.61 4.04
C PHE A 366 2.26 5.72 2.79
N VAL A 367 1.29 4.82 2.68
CA VAL A 367 1.01 3.97 1.52
C VAL A 367 -0.38 4.34 0.95
N PRO A 368 -0.51 5.49 0.26
CA PRO A 368 -1.79 5.89 -0.31
C PRO A 368 -2.21 4.90 -1.42
N PRO A 369 -3.51 4.58 -1.62
CA PRO A 369 -3.93 3.64 -2.65
C PRO A 369 -3.44 3.97 -4.07
N ARG A 370 -3.26 5.26 -4.37
CA ARG A 370 -2.75 5.77 -5.65
C ARG A 370 -1.25 5.53 -5.88
N ILE A 371 -0.49 5.13 -4.86
CA ILE A 371 0.98 4.92 -4.92
C ILE A 371 1.43 4.12 -6.15
N TYR A 372 0.67 3.11 -6.53
CA TYR A 372 0.95 2.23 -7.66
C TYR A 372 0.83 2.93 -9.01
N ALA A 373 -0.16 3.80 -9.16
CA ALA A 373 -0.34 4.60 -10.37
C ALA A 373 0.77 5.64 -10.47
N ASP A 374 1.06 6.33 -9.36
CA ASP A 374 2.07 7.41 -9.36
C ASP A 374 3.48 6.88 -9.63
N LEU A 375 3.88 5.76 -9.04
CA LEU A 375 5.17 5.13 -9.31
C LEU A 375 5.23 4.45 -10.68
N GLY A 376 4.09 3.98 -11.19
CA GLY A 376 3.96 3.36 -12.51
C GLY A 376 3.96 4.33 -13.70
N GLN A 377 3.86 5.64 -13.43
CA GLN A 377 3.76 6.72 -14.40
C GLN A 377 4.86 7.76 -14.17
N SER A 378 6.11 7.34 -13.90
CA SER A 378 7.19 8.29 -13.54
C SER A 378 7.38 9.37 -14.61
N ASP A 379 6.75 10.52 -14.41
CA ASP A 379 6.76 11.67 -15.33
C ASP A 379 8.05 12.51 -15.11
N ASP A 380 9.20 11.86 -14.94
CA ASP A 380 10.47 12.47 -14.51
C ASP A 380 10.37 13.25 -13.18
N ASP A 381 9.36 12.93 -12.35
CA ASP A 381 9.11 13.61 -11.07
C ASP A 381 10.14 13.18 -10.01
N THR A 382 11.11 14.04 -9.74
CA THR A 382 12.17 13.82 -8.73
C THR A 382 11.65 13.84 -7.29
N ASN A 383 10.38 14.18 -7.07
CA ASN A 383 9.75 14.20 -5.75
C ASN A 383 9.21 12.82 -5.34
N MET A 384 9.22 11.83 -6.23
CA MET A 384 8.77 10.47 -5.91
C MET A 384 9.84 9.74 -5.08
N PRO A 385 9.45 8.85 -4.14
CA PRO A 385 10.39 7.96 -3.49
C PRO A 385 11.21 7.18 -4.52
N GLN A 386 12.52 7.09 -4.30
CA GLN A 386 13.39 6.33 -5.20
C GLN A 386 13.23 4.84 -4.90
N CYS A 387 12.48 4.14 -5.75
CA CYS A 387 12.46 2.69 -5.73
C CYS A 387 13.82 2.12 -6.12
N TRP A 388 14.17 0.96 -5.58
CA TRP A 388 15.31 0.18 -6.00
C TRP A 388 14.92 -1.28 -6.22
N GLY A 389 15.68 -2.00 -7.04
CA GLY A 389 15.47 -3.44 -7.25
C GLY A 389 14.28 -3.84 -8.13
N PHE A 390 13.22 -3.03 -8.23
CA PHE A 390 12.21 -3.12 -9.29
C PHE A 390 11.47 -1.78 -9.44
N LYS A 391 10.78 -1.62 -10.56
CA LYS A 391 9.83 -0.53 -10.78
C LYS A 391 8.47 -1.07 -11.22
N LEU A 392 7.45 -0.25 -11.07
CA LEU A 392 6.15 -0.49 -11.69
C LEU A 392 6.12 0.19 -13.05
N GLU A 393 5.48 -0.46 -14.01
CA GLU A 393 5.23 0.11 -15.32
C GLU A 393 3.75 -0.05 -15.66
N THR A 394 3.12 1.08 -16.00
CA THR A 394 1.75 1.09 -16.50
C THR A 394 1.72 0.41 -17.87
N VAL A 395 1.05 -0.74 -17.96
CA VAL A 395 0.92 -1.49 -19.23
C VAL A 395 -0.36 -1.17 -19.98
N GLY A 396 -1.36 -0.59 -19.30
CA GLY A 396 -2.61 -0.21 -19.93
C GLY A 396 -3.59 0.39 -18.93
N ALA A 397 -4.64 0.98 -19.48
CA ALA A 397 -5.80 1.43 -18.74
C ALA A 397 -7.05 0.78 -19.32
N THR A 398 -7.93 0.27 -18.46
CA THR A 398 -9.24 -0.22 -18.87
C THR A 398 -10.28 0.73 -18.32
N ILE A 399 -11.06 1.32 -19.22
CA ILE A 399 -12.23 2.13 -18.88
C ILE A 399 -13.43 1.23 -19.16
N SER A 400 -14.21 0.92 -18.12
CA SER A 400 -15.49 0.25 -18.35
C SER A 400 -16.42 1.24 -19.05
N GLN A 401 -16.62 1.02 -20.35
CA GLN A 401 -17.71 1.61 -21.11
C GLN A 401 -18.63 0.45 -21.46
N ARG A 402 -19.86 0.39 -20.94
CA ARG A 402 -20.84 -0.43 -21.66
C ARG A 402 -20.95 0.09 -23.09
N ALA A 403 -20.73 -0.80 -24.05
CA ALA A 403 -21.35 -0.66 -25.35
C ALA A 403 -22.87 -0.60 -25.11
N VAL A 404 -23.47 0.52 -25.53
CA VAL A 404 -24.93 0.74 -25.52
C VAL A 404 -25.62 -0.34 -26.36
#